data_AF-A0A5C5YZS1-F1
#
_entry.id   AF-A0A5C5YZS1-F1
#
_cell.length_a   1.000
_cell.length_b   1.000
_cell.length_c   1.000
_cell.angle_alpha   90.00
_cell.angle_beta   90.00
_cell.angle_gamma   90.00
#
_symmetry.space_group_name_H-M   'P 1'
#
loop_
_entity.id
_entity.type
_entity.pdbx_description
1 polymer ?
#
loop_
_entity_poly.entity_id
_entity_poly.type
_entity_poly.pdbx_seq_one_letter_code
_entity_poly.pdbx_strand_id
1 'polypeptide(L)'
;MTTHPPTDVRTQAAIYRQRGWYAVPIRPGSKSPVLSGWQNLRIEADQIKLHFSAKDNIGILLGEPSGWLVDVDLDCAEAIELADQYLPPTLAITGRPSAPRSHRWYIAIGATTEKHTDPSDGSMIVELRSTGTQTVVGPSVHPDGEAYETLNGEPAPVPAPMLAACVKALADAVIHRRGPAKPPQQNGTLPPQSPRVGNDVESRAIAYLNAMPPAIAGSGGHSQTYAAATALVHGFGLDTDRALAILAAEYNPRCSPPWFDKELRHKVNQAATKPHDRPFGWLRDDGPIEHAVNDVDLSQFMVGRAQPAVSAQPPPAETTPDPGQLPERLFNVPGFVRRIMDFTLANAPYPNIGLAFCGAMALQSFLAGRKVCTSGDLRTNLYLLALASSGTGKEFPRKVNSQILFQIGMSASLGDKFASGEPVSCRLLETAQTTRRATRTANATTTHSQIHEVQGRRLGPDHFDARATR
;
A
#
# COMPACT_ATOMS: atom_id res chain seq x y z
N MET A 1 48.53 -0.40 -13.69
CA MET A 1 47.12 0.01 -13.55
C MET A 1 47.11 1.53 -13.46
N THR A 2 46.71 2.21 -14.53
CA THR A 2 46.61 3.68 -14.56
C THR A 2 45.40 4.09 -13.73
N THR A 3 45.65 4.56 -12.51
CA THR A 3 44.65 5.21 -11.67
C THR A 3 44.30 6.55 -12.32
N HIS A 4 43.22 6.58 -13.10
CA HIS A 4 42.63 7.85 -13.53
C HIS A 4 42.25 8.66 -12.27
N PRO A 5 42.49 9.98 -12.24
CA PRO A 5 42.01 10.81 -11.15
C PRO A 5 40.50 10.66 -11.00
N PRO A 6 39.95 10.76 -9.77
CA PRO A 6 38.50 10.70 -9.57
C PRO A 6 37.85 11.74 -10.47
N THR A 7 37.02 11.29 -11.40
CA THR A 7 36.30 12.17 -12.33
C THR A 7 35.38 13.06 -11.50
N ASP A 8 35.45 14.37 -11.69
CA ASP A 8 34.61 15.30 -10.92
C ASP A 8 33.12 15.10 -11.26
N VAL A 9 32.24 15.44 -10.32
CA VAL A 9 30.79 15.27 -10.40
C VAL A 9 30.21 15.81 -11.72
N ARG A 10 30.63 16.99 -12.17
CA ARG A 10 30.11 17.63 -13.38
C ARG A 10 30.56 16.89 -14.63
N THR A 11 31.83 16.50 -14.68
CA THR A 11 32.35 15.70 -15.78
C THR A 11 31.63 14.35 -15.87
N GLN A 12 31.38 13.69 -14.74
CA GLN A 12 30.65 12.43 -14.73
C GLN A 12 29.18 12.60 -15.14
N ALA A 13 28.49 13.64 -14.66
CA ALA A 13 27.14 13.95 -15.09
C ALA A 13 27.06 14.17 -16.62
N ALA A 14 28.08 14.80 -17.22
CA ALA A 14 28.16 15.00 -18.66
C ALA A 14 28.37 13.68 -19.41
N ILE A 15 29.17 12.76 -18.87
CA ILE A 15 29.34 11.41 -19.41
C ILE A 15 28.00 10.66 -19.39
N TYR A 16 27.27 10.67 -18.27
CA TYR A 16 25.95 10.03 -18.21
C TYR A 16 24.96 10.63 -19.23
N ARG A 17 25.01 11.95 -19.43
CA ARG A 17 24.19 12.61 -20.47
C ARG A 17 24.55 12.16 -21.88
N GLN A 18 25.83 12.01 -22.19
CA GLN A 18 26.27 11.47 -23.49
C GLN A 18 25.79 10.03 -23.73
N ARG A 19 25.61 9.25 -22.66
CA ARG A 19 25.00 7.90 -22.71
C ARG A 19 23.47 7.93 -22.81
N GLY A 20 22.86 9.11 -22.89
CA GLY A 20 21.42 9.28 -23.01
C GLY A 20 20.68 9.34 -21.67
N TRP A 21 21.38 9.37 -20.54
CA TRP A 21 20.75 9.35 -19.22
C TRP A 21 20.64 10.75 -18.62
N TYR A 22 19.56 11.02 -17.90
CA TYR A 22 19.37 12.31 -17.23
C TYR A 22 19.80 12.22 -15.77
N ALA A 23 20.68 13.15 -15.38
CA ALA A 23 21.16 13.29 -14.01
C ALA A 23 20.39 14.38 -13.25
N VAL A 24 20.17 14.17 -11.96
CA VAL A 24 19.56 15.11 -11.01
C VAL A 24 20.56 15.40 -9.90
N PRO A 25 20.79 16.69 -9.57
CA PRO A 25 21.66 17.06 -8.47
C PRO A 25 21.01 16.74 -7.12
N ILE A 26 21.78 16.09 -6.27
CA ILE A 26 21.40 15.73 -4.90
C ILE A 26 22.40 16.40 -3.96
N ARG A 27 21.92 16.89 -2.81
CA ARG A 27 22.81 17.54 -1.84
C ARG A 27 23.92 16.57 -1.38
N PRO A 28 25.14 17.07 -1.12
CA PRO A 28 26.24 16.25 -0.62
C PRO A 28 25.80 15.46 0.64
N GLY A 29 26.15 14.17 0.70
CA GLY A 29 25.80 13.30 1.84
C GLY A 29 24.30 13.03 1.99
N SER A 30 23.49 13.28 0.96
CA SER A 30 22.06 12.93 0.91
C SER A 30 21.78 11.91 -0.20
N LYS A 31 20.63 11.25 -0.11
CA LYS A 31 20.15 10.28 -1.11
C LYS A 31 18.91 10.74 -1.88
N SER A 32 18.35 11.90 -1.54
CA SER A 32 17.07 12.35 -2.10
C SER A 32 17.20 13.74 -2.73
N PRO A 33 16.71 13.94 -3.96
CA PRO A 33 16.59 15.27 -4.54
C PRO A 33 15.67 16.14 -3.68
N VAL A 34 16.08 17.39 -3.43
CA VAL A 34 15.29 18.36 -2.65
C VAL A 34 14.43 19.25 -3.55
N LEU A 35 14.73 19.28 -4.85
CA LEU A 35 14.03 20.10 -5.84
C LEU A 35 12.61 19.56 -6.06
N SER A 36 11.59 20.42 -5.96
CA SER A 36 10.23 20.05 -6.35
C SER A 36 10.16 19.70 -7.84
N GLY A 37 9.43 18.65 -8.19
CA GLY A 37 9.26 18.22 -9.59
C GLY A 37 10.53 17.64 -10.25
N TRP A 38 11.51 17.20 -9.45
CA TRP A 38 12.79 16.65 -9.94
C TRP A 38 12.62 15.50 -10.94
N GLN A 39 11.51 14.75 -10.89
CA GLN A 39 11.19 13.65 -11.82
C GLN A 39 11.10 14.13 -13.28
N ASN A 40 10.73 15.40 -13.48
CA ASN A 40 10.57 16.02 -14.79
C ASN A 40 11.81 16.80 -15.24
N LEU A 41 12.87 16.82 -14.42
CA LEU A 41 14.08 17.56 -14.72
C LEU A 41 14.82 16.92 -15.89
N ARG A 42 15.25 17.73 -16.86
CA ARG A 42 16.00 17.30 -18.05
C ARG A 42 17.19 18.25 -18.23
N ILE A 43 18.23 18.08 -17.40
CA ILE A 43 19.45 18.88 -17.50
C ILE A 43 20.24 18.40 -18.72
N GLU A 44 20.43 19.28 -19.69
CA GLU A 44 21.28 19.01 -20.85
C GLU A 44 22.77 19.30 -20.55
N ALA A 45 23.65 18.80 -21.41
CA ALA A 45 25.09 18.78 -21.15
C ALA A 45 25.72 20.17 -20.91
N ASP A 46 25.20 21.21 -21.58
CA ASP A 46 25.62 22.60 -21.45
C ASP A 46 25.12 23.25 -20.14
N GLN A 47 24.03 22.75 -19.56
CA GLN A 47 23.43 23.24 -18.33
C GLN A 47 24.04 22.62 -17.06
N ILE A 48 24.80 21.54 -17.17
CA ILE A 48 25.35 20.81 -16.01
C ILE A 48 26.13 21.71 -15.05
N LYS A 49 26.95 22.63 -15.57
CA LYS A 49 27.75 23.54 -14.72
C LYS A 49 26.89 24.50 -13.88
N LEU A 50 25.69 24.83 -14.35
CA LEU A 50 24.74 25.71 -13.67
C LEU A 50 23.96 24.97 -12.58
N HIS A 51 23.68 23.68 -12.79
CA HIS A 51 22.83 22.89 -11.90
C HIS A 51 23.60 22.04 -10.87
N PHE A 52 24.83 21.62 -11.19
CA PHE A 52 25.65 20.80 -10.29
C PHE A 52 26.76 21.62 -9.64
N SER A 53 26.89 21.51 -8.33
CA SER A 53 28.10 21.86 -7.59
C SER A 53 29.15 20.74 -7.73
N ALA A 54 30.42 21.05 -7.47
CA ALA A 54 31.51 20.06 -7.49
C ALA A 54 31.39 18.98 -6.40
N LYS A 55 30.54 19.18 -5.39
CA LYS A 55 30.35 18.26 -4.25
C LYS A 55 28.99 17.55 -4.27
N ASP A 56 28.12 17.89 -5.21
CA ASP A 56 26.78 17.31 -5.24
C ASP A 56 26.85 15.82 -5.53
N ASN A 57 25.88 15.08 -4.99
CA ASN A 57 25.62 13.72 -5.41
C ASN A 57 24.84 13.73 -6.74
N ILE A 58 25.00 12.66 -7.49
CA ILE A 58 24.35 12.42 -8.78
C ILE A 58 23.30 11.32 -8.60
N GLY A 59 22.04 11.68 -8.83
CA GLY A 59 20.98 10.71 -9.05
C GLY A 59 20.69 10.54 -10.54
N ILE A 60 20.61 9.32 -11.06
CA ILE A 60 20.15 9.08 -12.44
C ILE A 60 18.65 8.88 -12.42
N LEU A 61 17.91 9.63 -13.26
CA LEU A 61 16.49 9.39 -13.52
C LEU A 61 16.31 8.07 -14.25
N LEU A 62 15.41 7.22 -13.76
CA LEU A 62 15.17 5.89 -14.30
C LEU A 62 13.94 5.86 -15.21
N GLY A 63 13.83 4.78 -15.99
CA GLY A 63 12.75 4.49 -16.91
C GLY A 63 12.81 5.29 -18.21
N GLU A 64 11.64 5.59 -18.76
CA GLU A 64 11.46 6.28 -20.06
C GLU A 64 12.39 7.49 -20.28
N PRO A 65 12.59 8.41 -19.31
CA PRO A 65 13.44 9.58 -19.51
C PRO A 65 14.87 9.26 -19.94
N SER A 66 15.44 8.16 -19.44
CA SER A 66 16.83 7.76 -19.67
C SER A 66 16.91 6.54 -20.60
N GLY A 67 16.01 6.47 -21.58
CA GLY A 67 16.00 5.39 -22.57
C GLY A 67 15.63 4.03 -21.98
N TRP A 68 14.75 4.01 -20.98
CA TRP A 68 14.35 2.81 -20.24
C TRP A 68 15.46 2.14 -19.43
N LEU A 69 16.46 2.93 -19.00
CA LEU A 69 17.41 2.51 -17.98
C LEU A 69 16.67 2.24 -16.66
N VAL A 70 16.77 1.01 -16.16
CA VAL A 70 16.20 0.59 -14.88
C VAL A 70 17.28 0.05 -13.97
N ASP A 71 17.01 0.09 -12.68
CA ASP A 71 17.87 -0.41 -11.63
C ASP A 71 17.13 -1.48 -10.83
N VAL A 72 17.75 -2.63 -10.64
CA VAL A 72 17.32 -3.62 -9.64
C VAL A 72 18.19 -3.40 -8.41
N ASP A 73 17.63 -2.74 -7.39
CA ASP A 73 18.28 -2.44 -6.12
C ASP A 73 18.08 -3.60 -5.14
N LEU A 74 19.19 -4.16 -4.66
CA LEU A 74 19.25 -5.31 -3.77
C LEU A 74 19.52 -4.83 -2.35
N ASP A 75 18.45 -4.79 -1.54
CA ASP A 75 18.49 -4.19 -0.20
C ASP A 75 19.04 -5.12 0.89
N CYS A 76 19.10 -6.45 0.64
CA CYS A 76 19.58 -7.42 1.62
C CYS A 76 20.73 -8.31 1.10
N ALA A 77 21.54 -8.83 2.03
CA ALA A 77 22.72 -9.64 1.70
C ALA A 77 22.34 -10.91 0.93
N GLU A 78 21.22 -11.56 1.29
CA GLU A 78 20.76 -12.76 0.61
C GLU A 78 20.33 -12.48 -0.85
N ALA A 79 19.77 -11.29 -1.12
CA ALA A 79 19.43 -10.87 -2.47
C ALA A 79 20.70 -10.64 -3.30
N ILE A 80 21.74 -10.03 -2.72
CA ILE A 80 23.06 -9.88 -3.37
C ILE A 80 23.69 -11.24 -3.69
N GLU A 81 23.66 -12.18 -2.76
CA GLU A 81 24.21 -13.53 -2.96
C GLU A 81 23.49 -14.32 -4.05
N LEU A 82 22.17 -14.20 -4.12
CA LEU A 82 21.35 -14.96 -5.07
C LEU A 82 21.19 -14.26 -6.42
N ALA A 83 21.51 -12.96 -6.53
CA ALA A 83 21.25 -12.14 -7.72
C ALA A 83 21.73 -12.79 -9.02
N ASP A 84 22.95 -13.30 -9.06
CA ASP A 84 23.55 -13.83 -10.29
C ASP A 84 22.90 -15.16 -10.76
N GLN A 85 22.11 -15.83 -9.91
CA GLN A 85 21.36 -17.04 -10.26
C GLN A 85 19.99 -16.72 -10.87
N TYR A 86 19.39 -15.59 -10.49
CA TYR A 86 18.00 -15.25 -10.84
C TYR A 86 17.88 -14.12 -11.85
N LEU A 87 18.81 -13.15 -11.83
CA LEU A 87 18.79 -11.99 -12.71
C LEU A 87 19.56 -12.28 -14.01
N PRO A 88 19.12 -11.70 -15.14
CA PRO A 88 19.88 -11.79 -16.38
C PRO A 88 21.29 -11.21 -16.24
N PRO A 89 22.32 -11.75 -16.92
CA PRO A 89 23.66 -11.18 -16.85
C PRO A 89 23.70 -9.75 -17.43
N THR A 90 24.40 -8.86 -16.74
CA THR A 90 24.65 -7.47 -17.17
C THR A 90 26.07 -7.06 -16.83
N LEU A 91 26.69 -6.21 -17.67
CA LEU A 91 28.01 -5.64 -17.39
C LEU A 91 27.90 -4.36 -16.54
N ALA A 92 26.70 -3.77 -16.47
CA ALA A 92 26.42 -2.61 -15.65
C ALA A 92 26.01 -3.06 -14.25
N ILE A 93 26.98 -3.09 -13.35
CA ILE A 93 26.83 -3.44 -11.95
C ILE A 93 27.54 -2.37 -11.13
N THR A 94 26.87 -1.86 -10.09
CA THR A 94 27.47 -0.93 -9.14
C THR A 94 27.10 -1.28 -7.72
N GLY A 95 27.82 -0.73 -6.77
CA GLY A 95 27.47 -0.77 -5.37
C GLY A 95 28.31 0.20 -4.55
N ARG A 96 28.51 -0.18 -3.29
CA ARG A 96 29.41 0.50 -2.34
C ARG A 96 30.11 -0.55 -1.47
N PRO A 97 31.16 -0.22 -0.71
CA PRO A 97 31.89 -1.19 0.11
C PRO A 97 31.01 -2.02 1.05
N SER A 98 30.03 -1.41 1.75
CA SER A 98 29.11 -2.14 2.64
C SER A 98 27.99 -2.92 1.94
N ALA A 99 27.76 -2.68 0.65
CA ALA A 99 26.78 -3.41 -0.16
C ALA A 99 27.31 -3.54 -1.60
N PRO A 100 28.33 -4.39 -1.82
CA PRO A 100 28.97 -4.52 -3.11
C PRO A 100 27.99 -5.13 -4.10
N ARG A 101 28.01 -4.67 -5.36
CA ARG A 101 27.12 -5.21 -6.40
C ARG A 101 25.65 -5.21 -5.91
N SER A 102 25.17 -4.14 -5.29
CA SER A 102 23.77 -4.01 -4.85
C SER A 102 22.85 -3.53 -5.96
N HIS A 103 23.39 -2.87 -6.99
CA HIS A 103 22.61 -2.37 -8.12
C HIS A 103 22.93 -3.17 -9.38
N ARG A 104 21.88 -3.65 -10.07
CA ARG A 104 21.97 -4.31 -11.39
C ARG A 104 21.19 -3.50 -12.41
N TRP A 105 21.87 -3.02 -13.44
CA TRP A 105 21.30 -2.08 -14.39
C TRP A 105 20.94 -2.75 -15.71
N TYR A 106 19.78 -2.40 -16.27
CA TYR A 106 19.26 -2.95 -17.53
C TYR A 106 18.58 -1.87 -18.37
N ILE A 107 18.38 -2.16 -19.66
CA ILE A 107 17.42 -1.43 -20.51
C ILE A 107 16.15 -2.28 -20.61
N ALA A 108 15.04 -1.83 -20.03
CA ALA A 108 13.78 -2.58 -19.99
C ALA A 108 12.58 -1.72 -20.38
N ILE A 109 12.23 -1.75 -21.67
CA ILE A 109 11.15 -0.94 -22.24
C ILE A 109 9.79 -1.32 -21.60
N GLY A 110 9.09 -0.32 -21.06
CA GLY A 110 7.79 -0.50 -20.43
C GLY A 110 7.84 -1.00 -18.97
N ALA A 111 9.03 -1.13 -18.37
CA ALA A 111 9.15 -1.56 -16.98
C ALA A 111 8.50 -0.57 -16.02
N THR A 112 7.88 -1.08 -14.96
CA THR A 112 7.30 -0.29 -13.88
C THR A 112 8.07 -0.50 -12.58
N THR A 113 7.98 0.45 -11.66
CA THR A 113 8.59 0.29 -10.34
C THR A 113 7.83 -0.77 -9.53
N GLU A 114 8.54 -1.76 -8.99
CA GLU A 114 8.00 -2.87 -8.22
C GLU A 114 8.86 -3.11 -6.97
N LYS A 115 8.21 -3.22 -5.81
CA LYS A 115 8.85 -3.44 -4.51
C LYS A 115 8.52 -4.83 -4.00
N HIS A 116 9.55 -5.55 -3.56
CA HIS A 116 9.39 -6.85 -2.92
C HIS A 116 9.93 -6.79 -1.50
N THR A 117 9.03 -6.92 -0.53
CA THR A 117 9.33 -6.94 0.89
C THR A 117 9.15 -8.35 1.45
N ASP A 118 9.87 -8.64 2.51
CA ASP A 118 9.66 -9.86 3.29
C ASP A 118 8.30 -9.79 4.00
N PRO A 119 7.41 -10.78 3.83
CA PRO A 119 6.10 -10.78 4.48
C PRO A 119 6.16 -11.00 6.00
N SER A 120 7.29 -11.45 6.55
CA SER A 120 7.44 -11.72 7.98
C SER A 120 7.74 -10.47 8.82
N ASP A 121 8.55 -9.55 8.29
CA ASP A 121 9.01 -8.36 9.02
C ASP A 121 8.83 -7.04 8.23
N GLY A 122 8.39 -7.11 6.97
CA GLY A 122 8.22 -5.95 6.09
C GLY A 122 9.53 -5.36 5.56
N SER A 123 10.69 -6.00 5.81
CA SER A 123 11.98 -5.53 5.31
C SER A 123 12.04 -5.55 3.79
N MET A 124 12.72 -4.58 3.17
CA MET A 124 12.91 -4.57 1.72
C MET A 124 13.91 -5.67 1.34
N ILE A 125 13.57 -6.46 0.32
CA ILE A 125 14.45 -7.50 -0.24
C ILE A 125 15.09 -6.99 -1.53
N VAL A 126 14.24 -6.55 -2.46
CA VAL A 126 14.66 -6.06 -3.78
C VAL A 126 13.60 -5.11 -4.34
N GLU A 127 14.06 -4.06 -5.03
CA GLU A 127 13.21 -3.12 -5.75
C GLU A 127 13.63 -3.02 -7.21
N LEU A 128 12.70 -3.28 -8.15
CA LEU A 128 12.86 -2.88 -9.54
C LEU A 128 12.44 -1.42 -9.66
N ARG A 129 13.36 -0.53 -9.99
CA ARG A 129 13.15 0.92 -10.10
C ARG A 129 13.08 1.36 -11.56
N SER A 130 12.01 2.06 -11.92
CA SER A 130 11.76 2.59 -13.27
C SER A 130 11.25 4.04 -13.23
N THR A 131 10.48 4.47 -14.24
CA THR A 131 9.99 5.83 -14.44
C THR A 131 9.42 6.45 -13.15
N GLY A 132 9.89 7.66 -12.83
CA GLY A 132 9.48 8.40 -11.64
C GLY A 132 10.38 8.19 -10.42
N THR A 133 11.40 7.36 -10.53
CA THR A 133 12.41 7.12 -9.50
C THR A 133 13.81 7.56 -9.95
N GLN A 134 14.75 7.59 -9.00
CA GLN A 134 16.17 7.82 -9.28
C GLN A 134 17.02 6.89 -8.42
N THR A 135 18.21 6.55 -8.92
CA THR A 135 19.23 5.85 -8.15
C THR A 135 20.52 6.67 -8.12
N VAL A 136 21.13 6.77 -6.92
CA VAL A 136 22.38 7.49 -6.69
C VAL A 136 23.56 6.67 -7.23
N VAL A 137 24.44 7.31 -7.99
CA VAL A 137 25.61 6.67 -8.61
C VAL A 137 26.90 7.43 -8.33
N GLY A 138 28.04 6.77 -8.50
CA GLY A 138 29.35 7.41 -8.40
C GLY A 138 29.52 8.60 -9.36
N PRO A 139 30.33 9.60 -9.00
CA PRO A 139 31.24 9.67 -7.83
C PRO A 139 30.59 10.20 -6.53
N SER A 140 29.29 10.04 -6.34
CA SER A 140 28.56 10.45 -5.13
C SER A 140 29.10 9.82 -3.84
N VAL A 141 28.82 10.48 -2.71
CA VAL A 141 29.15 10.00 -1.36
C VAL A 141 27.88 9.72 -0.56
N HIS A 142 27.76 8.49 -0.05
CA HIS A 142 26.71 8.03 0.85
C HIS A 142 26.69 8.88 2.14
N PRO A 143 25.54 9.06 2.81
CA PRO A 143 25.47 9.73 4.12
C PRO A 143 26.50 9.22 5.15
N ASP A 144 26.78 7.93 5.12
CA ASP A 144 27.76 7.26 6.00
C ASP A 144 29.22 7.44 5.57
N GLY A 145 29.49 8.21 4.50
CA GLY A 145 30.82 8.55 4.01
C GLY A 145 31.39 7.61 2.93
N GLU A 146 30.73 6.49 2.64
CA GLU A 146 31.16 5.57 1.58
C GLU A 146 30.92 6.15 0.17
N ALA A 147 31.87 5.97 -0.73
CA ALA A 147 31.70 6.36 -2.13
C ALA A 147 30.86 5.34 -2.90
N TYR A 148 29.95 5.82 -3.74
CA TYR A 148 29.26 4.98 -4.72
C TYR A 148 30.16 4.70 -5.92
N GLU A 149 30.10 3.49 -6.45
CA GLU A 149 30.77 3.14 -7.71
C GLU A 149 30.14 3.88 -8.89
N THR A 150 30.99 4.27 -9.84
CA THR A 150 30.55 4.95 -11.07
C THR A 150 29.94 3.95 -12.05
N LEU A 151 28.79 4.28 -12.62
CA LEU A 151 28.08 3.42 -13.57
C LEU A 151 28.75 3.47 -14.96
N ASN A 152 29.82 2.69 -15.13
CA ASN A 152 30.59 2.65 -16.38
C ASN A 152 30.20 1.49 -17.30
N GLY A 153 29.69 0.39 -16.76
CA GLY A 153 29.30 -0.79 -17.55
C GLY A 153 28.11 -0.51 -18.47
N GLU A 154 27.96 -1.32 -19.52
CA GLU A 154 26.83 -1.25 -20.45
C GLU A 154 25.63 -2.09 -19.94
N PRO A 155 24.44 -1.48 -19.74
CA PRO A 155 23.26 -2.21 -19.28
C PRO A 155 22.74 -3.16 -20.35
N ALA A 156 22.44 -4.40 -19.96
CA ALA A 156 21.88 -5.39 -20.88
C ALA A 156 20.41 -5.07 -21.24
N PRO A 157 20.00 -5.21 -22.51
CA PRO A 157 18.59 -5.09 -22.90
C PRO A 157 17.82 -6.33 -22.49
N VAL A 158 16.70 -6.14 -21.77
CA VAL A 158 15.90 -7.23 -21.20
C VAL A 158 14.42 -6.87 -21.32
N PRO A 159 13.53 -7.76 -21.82
CA PRO A 159 12.10 -7.52 -21.81
C PRO A 159 11.57 -7.27 -20.40
N ALA A 160 10.80 -6.19 -20.21
CA ALA A 160 10.31 -5.79 -18.88
C ALA A 160 9.55 -6.90 -18.12
N PRO A 161 8.64 -7.69 -18.74
CA PRO A 161 7.98 -8.80 -18.04
C PRO A 161 8.94 -9.90 -17.59
N MET A 162 10.00 -10.15 -18.36
CA MET A 162 11.03 -11.12 -18.00
C MET A 162 11.84 -10.63 -16.81
N LEU A 163 12.27 -9.37 -16.82
CA LEU A 163 13.00 -8.78 -15.71
C LEU A 163 12.18 -8.78 -14.42
N ALA A 164 10.90 -8.37 -14.50
CA ALA A 164 9.99 -8.40 -13.35
C ALA A 164 9.80 -9.83 -12.79
N ALA A 165 9.68 -10.83 -13.67
CA ALA A 165 9.59 -12.24 -13.24
C ALA A 165 10.88 -12.72 -12.55
N CYS A 166 12.05 -12.36 -13.08
CA CYS A 166 13.34 -12.66 -12.46
C CYS A 166 13.49 -12.01 -11.07
N VAL A 167 13.13 -10.73 -10.95
CA VAL A 167 13.16 -9.99 -9.67
C VAL A 167 12.20 -10.61 -8.66
N LYS A 168 10.99 -10.98 -9.09
CA LYS A 168 10.04 -11.69 -8.22
C LYS A 168 10.59 -13.05 -7.78
N ALA A 169 11.17 -13.83 -8.70
CA ALA A 169 11.74 -15.14 -8.38
C ALA A 169 12.90 -15.03 -7.38
N LEU A 170 13.75 -14.00 -7.51
CA LEU A 170 14.78 -13.67 -6.54
C LEU A 170 14.18 -13.38 -5.16
N ALA A 171 13.15 -12.54 -5.09
CA ALA A 171 12.48 -12.22 -3.84
C ALA A 171 11.86 -13.47 -3.18
N ASP A 172 11.14 -14.30 -3.95
CA ASP A 172 10.55 -15.55 -3.47
C ASP A 172 11.64 -16.51 -2.94
N ALA A 173 12.80 -16.57 -3.59
CA ALA A 173 13.93 -17.40 -3.16
C ALA A 173 14.56 -16.92 -1.85
N VAL A 174 14.67 -15.60 -1.66
CA VAL A 174 15.11 -15.02 -0.38
C VAL A 174 14.12 -15.35 0.73
N ILE A 175 12.82 -15.18 0.49
CA ILE A 175 11.76 -15.52 1.46
C ILE A 175 11.83 -17.01 1.82
N HIS A 176 11.99 -17.88 0.82
CA HIS A 176 12.13 -19.31 1.05
C HIS A 176 13.37 -19.66 1.89
N ARG A 177 14.51 -19.00 1.62
CA ARG A 177 15.77 -19.20 2.35
C ARG A 177 15.69 -18.74 3.79
N ARG A 178 14.95 -17.65 4.07
CA ARG A 178 14.71 -17.16 5.44
C ARG A 178 13.81 -18.09 6.25
N GLY A 179 12.96 -18.86 5.58
CA GLY A 179 12.06 -19.82 6.20
C GLY A 179 10.89 -19.16 6.96
N PRO A 180 9.99 -19.95 7.57
CA PRO A 180 8.95 -19.38 8.42
C PRO A 180 9.59 -18.64 9.60
N ALA A 181 9.04 -17.48 9.94
CA ALA A 181 9.50 -16.65 11.05
C ALA A 181 9.75 -17.52 12.29
N LYS A 182 11.01 -17.53 12.77
CA LYS A 182 11.35 -18.15 14.04
C LYS A 182 10.52 -17.44 15.10
N PRO A 183 9.70 -18.13 15.92
CA PRO A 183 9.03 -17.48 17.03
C PRO A 183 10.11 -16.82 17.90
N PRO A 184 9.87 -15.60 18.41
CA PRO A 184 10.88 -14.88 19.18
C PRO A 184 11.33 -15.79 20.33
N GLN A 185 12.62 -16.14 20.35
CA GLN A 185 13.22 -16.86 21.46
C GLN A 185 13.12 -15.97 22.69
N GLN A 186 12.19 -16.30 23.58
CA GLN A 186 12.14 -15.77 24.93
C GLN A 186 13.41 -16.22 25.65
N ASN A 187 14.41 -15.36 25.70
CA ASN A 187 15.49 -15.51 26.66
C ASN A 187 14.89 -15.36 28.07
N GLY A 188 15.12 -16.38 28.89
CA GLY A 188 14.42 -16.61 30.15
C GLY A 188 14.38 -15.39 31.07
N THR A 189 13.17 -15.02 31.47
CA THR A 189 12.94 -14.11 32.59
C THR A 189 12.55 -14.94 33.80
N LEU A 190 13.28 -14.74 34.91
CA LEU A 190 12.99 -15.24 36.25
C LEU A 190 11.52 -14.96 36.64
N PRO A 191 10.92 -15.75 37.57
CA PRO A 191 9.50 -15.64 37.87
C PRO A 191 9.14 -14.24 38.40
N PRO A 192 8.00 -13.68 37.95
CA PRO A 192 7.58 -12.36 38.37
C PRO A 192 7.15 -12.40 39.84
N GLN A 193 7.79 -11.57 40.66
CA GLN A 193 7.25 -11.21 41.97
C GLN A 193 5.98 -10.37 41.77
N SER A 194 4.98 -10.63 42.60
CA SER A 194 3.61 -10.16 42.49
C SER A 194 3.46 -8.64 42.29
N PRO A 195 2.42 -8.18 41.55
CA PRO A 195 2.25 -6.76 41.24
C PRO A 195 1.81 -5.98 42.47
N ARG A 196 2.47 -4.84 42.72
CA ARG A 196 1.93 -3.79 43.58
C ARG A 196 0.90 -3.00 42.77
N VAL A 197 -0.32 -2.95 43.30
CA VAL A 197 -1.40 -2.13 42.79
C VAL A 197 -1.06 -0.65 43.02
N GLY A 198 -0.89 0.09 41.92
CA GLY A 198 -0.82 1.54 41.89
C GLY A 198 -1.26 2.00 40.51
N ASN A 199 -2.24 2.90 40.47
CA ASN A 199 -2.72 3.57 39.25
C ASN A 199 -1.63 4.51 38.71
N ASP A 200 -0.54 3.96 38.22
CA ASP A 200 0.61 4.74 37.80
C ASP A 200 0.43 5.18 36.34
N VAL A 201 0.44 6.49 36.13
CA VAL A 201 0.39 7.12 34.81
C VAL A 201 1.52 6.58 33.93
N GLU A 202 2.67 6.21 34.52
CA GLU A 202 3.78 5.57 33.81
C GLU A 202 3.40 4.20 33.25
N SER A 203 2.66 3.37 34.01
CA SER A 203 2.23 2.04 33.54
C SER A 203 1.28 2.15 32.33
N ARG A 204 0.40 3.15 32.33
CA ARG A 204 -0.48 3.46 31.18
C ARG A 204 0.33 3.99 29.98
N ALA A 205 1.33 4.84 30.24
CA ALA A 205 2.20 5.37 29.20
C ALA A 205 3.04 4.28 28.53
N ILE A 206 3.58 3.33 29.30
CA ILE A 206 4.32 2.16 28.80
C ILE A 206 3.41 1.27 27.95
N ALA A 207 2.19 0.96 28.43
CA ALA A 207 1.22 0.18 27.66
C ALA A 207 0.87 0.87 26.33
N TYR A 208 0.69 2.19 26.35
CA TYR A 208 0.43 2.97 25.14
C TYR A 208 1.60 2.92 24.16
N LEU A 209 2.84 3.09 24.64
CA LEU A 209 4.03 2.97 23.80
C LEU A 209 4.18 1.57 23.19
N ASN A 210 3.87 0.51 23.94
CA ASN A 210 3.95 -0.86 23.45
C ASN A 210 2.96 -1.14 22.32
N ALA A 211 1.81 -0.46 22.31
CA ALA A 211 0.87 -0.51 21.19
C ALA A 211 1.31 0.33 19.97
N MET A 212 2.22 1.30 20.13
CA MET A 212 2.72 2.09 19.01
C MET A 212 3.68 1.28 18.11
N PRO A 213 3.60 1.43 16.78
CA PRO A 213 4.53 0.78 15.88
C PRO A 213 5.96 1.35 16.07
N PRO A 214 6.99 0.52 15.85
CA PRO A 214 8.39 0.93 16.01
C PRO A 214 8.81 1.97 14.97
N ALA A 215 9.84 2.76 15.30
CA ALA A 215 10.41 3.70 14.35
C ALA A 215 11.48 3.02 13.49
N ILE A 216 11.24 2.97 12.18
CA ILE A 216 12.14 2.38 11.19
C ILE A 216 12.67 3.49 10.27
N ALA A 217 14.00 3.58 10.12
CA ALA A 217 14.64 4.52 9.20
C ALA A 217 14.23 4.22 7.76
N GLY A 218 13.90 5.27 6.98
CA GLY A 218 13.35 5.13 5.62
C GLY A 218 11.82 5.10 5.55
N SER A 219 11.12 4.82 6.65
CA SER A 219 9.65 4.79 6.74
C SER A 219 9.08 5.84 7.70
N GLY A 220 9.71 7.02 7.79
CA GLY A 220 9.26 8.08 8.71
C GLY A 220 9.61 7.85 10.18
N GLY A 221 10.67 7.09 10.49
CA GLY A 221 11.09 6.83 11.87
C GLY A 221 11.30 8.08 12.73
N HIS A 222 11.82 9.18 12.17
CA HIS A 222 11.98 10.44 12.91
C HIS A 222 10.66 11.06 13.38
N SER A 223 9.59 10.94 12.58
CA SER A 223 8.24 11.40 12.95
C SER A 223 7.58 10.46 13.93
N GLN A 224 7.81 9.14 13.78
CA GLN A 224 7.26 8.13 14.66
C GLN A 224 7.85 8.23 16.08
N THR A 225 9.18 8.34 16.21
CA THR A 225 9.83 8.57 17.52
C THR A 225 9.44 9.91 18.13
N TYR A 226 9.21 10.94 17.31
CA TYR A 226 8.72 12.23 17.79
C TYR A 226 7.27 12.14 18.31
N ALA A 227 6.41 11.37 17.64
CA ALA A 227 5.06 11.10 18.11
C ALA A 227 5.05 10.33 19.45
N ALA A 228 5.94 9.34 19.60
CA ALA A 228 6.12 8.62 20.86
C ALA A 228 6.60 9.56 21.99
N ALA A 229 7.59 10.41 21.72
CA ALA A 229 8.06 11.41 22.68
C ALA A 229 6.97 12.44 23.06
N THR A 230 6.15 12.86 22.08
CA THR A 230 5.04 13.80 22.28
C THR A 230 3.92 13.19 23.12
N ALA A 231 3.60 11.90 22.90
CA ALA A 231 2.62 11.18 23.70
C ALA A 231 3.04 11.11 25.19
N LEU A 232 4.33 10.88 25.48
CA LEU A 232 4.84 10.85 26.85
C LEU A 232 4.82 12.21 27.54
N VAL A 233 5.40 13.23 26.88
CA VAL A 233 5.58 14.56 27.49
C VAL A 233 4.27 15.34 27.52
N HIS A 234 3.57 15.43 26.39
CA HIS A 234 2.38 16.28 26.27
C HIS A 234 1.06 15.52 26.50
N GLY A 235 1.03 14.23 26.14
CA GLY A 235 -0.15 13.38 26.31
C GLY A 235 -0.33 12.90 27.76
N PHE A 236 0.66 12.21 28.31
CA PHE A 236 0.63 11.69 29.69
C PHE A 236 1.14 12.70 30.73
N GLY A 237 1.77 13.80 30.28
CA GLY A 237 2.24 14.86 31.16
C GLY A 237 3.47 14.48 32.00
N LEU A 238 4.29 13.55 31.50
CA LEU A 238 5.50 13.11 32.19
C LEU A 238 6.62 14.15 32.08
N ASP A 239 7.47 14.24 33.11
CA ASP A 239 8.67 15.07 33.05
C ASP A 239 9.64 14.57 31.97
N THR A 240 10.48 15.47 31.46
CA THR A 240 11.37 15.18 30.33
C THR A 240 12.39 14.08 30.62
N ASP A 241 12.85 13.97 31.87
CA ASP A 241 13.86 12.99 32.26
C ASP A 241 13.24 11.59 32.37
N ARG A 242 12.02 11.51 32.92
CA ARG A 242 11.25 10.26 33.00
C ARG A 242 10.74 9.81 31.64
N ALA A 243 10.26 10.73 30.81
CA ALA A 243 9.86 10.43 29.43
C ALA A 243 11.03 9.88 28.61
N LEU A 244 12.23 10.44 28.78
CA LEU A 244 13.44 9.93 28.14
C LEU A 244 13.78 8.51 28.61
N ALA A 245 13.74 8.26 29.92
CA ALA A 245 14.06 6.95 30.49
C ALA A 245 13.11 5.85 29.96
N ILE A 246 11.81 6.14 29.89
CA ILE A 246 10.81 5.21 29.35
C ILE A 246 10.97 5.03 27.84
N LEU A 247 11.20 6.10 27.08
CA LEU A 247 11.40 6.02 25.63
C LEU A 247 12.66 5.21 25.27
N ALA A 248 13.74 5.35 26.05
CA ALA A 248 14.97 4.61 25.86
C ALA A 248 14.84 3.12 26.23
N ALA A 249 14.09 2.78 27.30
CA ALA A 249 13.95 1.41 27.77
C ALA A 249 12.90 0.60 26.99
N GLU A 250 11.74 1.19 26.67
CA GLU A 250 10.56 0.46 26.18
C GLU A 250 10.30 0.63 24.67
N TYR A 251 10.79 1.73 24.08
CA TYR A 251 10.51 2.07 22.68
C TYR A 251 11.75 1.95 21.79
N ASN A 252 12.91 2.44 22.24
CA ASN A 252 14.15 2.42 21.46
C ASN A 252 14.63 1.02 21.05
N PRO A 253 14.52 -0.05 21.88
CA PRO A 253 14.96 -1.39 21.48
C PRO A 253 14.16 -1.97 20.31
N ARG A 254 12.96 -1.44 20.04
CA ARG A 254 12.13 -1.85 18.90
C ARG A 254 12.42 -1.02 17.64
N CYS A 255 13.19 0.06 17.75
CA CYS A 255 13.53 0.93 16.62
C CYS A 255 14.68 0.35 15.79
N SER A 256 14.67 0.60 14.47
CA SER A 256 15.71 0.15 13.55
C SER A 256 16.17 1.29 12.62
N PRO A 257 17.43 1.76 12.72
CA PRO A 257 18.39 1.45 13.78
C PRO A 257 17.94 2.02 15.14
N PRO A 258 18.47 1.50 16.27
CA PRO A 258 18.23 2.12 17.57
C PRO A 258 18.82 3.53 17.59
N TRP A 259 18.06 4.45 18.19
CA TRP A 259 18.45 5.86 18.33
C TRP A 259 19.54 6.01 19.38
N PHE A 260 20.45 6.96 19.16
CA PHE A 260 21.42 7.35 20.19
C PHE A 260 20.74 8.20 21.27
N ASP A 261 21.21 8.11 22.52
CA ASP A 261 20.68 8.87 23.67
C ASP A 261 20.56 10.37 23.40
N LYS A 262 21.51 10.94 22.67
CA LYS A 262 21.52 12.36 22.31
C LYS A 262 20.36 12.72 21.36
N GLU A 263 19.98 11.81 20.47
CA GLU A 263 18.86 12.00 19.54
C GLU A 263 17.52 11.85 20.24
N LEU A 264 17.37 10.87 21.15
CA LEU A 264 16.19 10.72 21.98
C LEU A 264 15.97 11.96 22.87
N ARG A 265 17.03 12.45 23.53
CA ARG A 265 17.00 13.71 24.29
C ARG A 265 16.55 14.88 23.42
N HIS A 266 17.08 14.98 22.20
CA HIS A 266 16.69 16.03 21.27
C HIS A 266 15.20 15.93 20.89
N LYS A 267 14.64 14.72 20.71
CA LYS A 267 13.22 14.51 20.40
C LYS A 267 12.30 14.85 21.58
N VAL A 268 12.67 14.45 22.80
CA VAL A 268 11.95 14.80 24.03
C VAL A 268 11.96 16.32 24.26
N ASN A 269 13.11 16.97 24.07
CA ASN A 269 13.20 18.44 24.16
C ASN A 269 12.39 19.16 23.08
N GLN A 270 12.34 18.61 21.86
CA GLN A 270 11.46 19.14 20.82
C GLN A 270 9.97 18.96 21.16
N ALA A 271 9.60 17.87 21.85
CA ALA A 271 8.23 17.63 22.29
C ALA A 271 7.82 18.58 23.43
N ALA A 272 8.75 18.95 24.31
CA ALA A 272 8.50 19.88 25.42
C ALA A 272 8.42 21.36 24.99
N THR A 273 9.09 21.75 23.90
CA THR A 273 9.24 23.15 23.49
C THR A 273 8.30 23.61 22.37
N LYS A 274 7.76 22.67 21.58
CA LYS A 274 6.86 23.01 20.46
C LYS A 274 5.40 23.11 20.93
N PRO A 275 4.62 24.08 20.42
CA PRO A 275 3.21 24.20 20.73
C PRO A 275 2.43 23.01 20.16
N HIS A 276 1.42 22.54 20.89
CA HIS A 276 0.58 21.40 20.51
C HIS A 276 -0.91 21.78 20.52
N ASP A 277 -1.66 21.26 19.56
CA ASP A 277 -3.08 21.60 19.33
C ASP A 277 -4.06 21.06 20.39
N ARG A 278 -3.62 20.25 21.35
CA ARG A 278 -4.49 19.70 22.39
C ARG A 278 -3.89 19.86 23.80
N PRO A 279 -4.73 19.89 24.84
CA PRO A 279 -4.32 20.32 26.18
C PRO A 279 -3.31 19.37 26.81
N PHE A 280 -2.37 19.91 27.58
CA PHE A 280 -1.39 19.12 28.31
C PHE A 280 -2.08 18.10 29.22
N GLY A 281 -1.69 16.83 29.15
CA GLY A 281 -2.26 15.77 29.97
C GLY A 281 -3.52 15.11 29.40
N TRP A 282 -3.92 15.37 28.14
CA TRP A 282 -5.19 14.81 27.61
C TRP A 282 -5.27 13.28 27.64
N LEU A 283 -4.15 12.53 27.53
CA LEU A 283 -4.14 11.06 27.65
C LEU A 283 -4.12 10.59 29.11
N ARG A 284 -3.69 11.46 30.03
CA ARG A 284 -3.73 11.22 31.48
C ARG A 284 -5.15 11.45 32.02
N ASP A 285 -5.78 12.54 31.58
CA ASP A 285 -7.01 13.13 32.12
C ASP A 285 -8.30 12.67 31.40
N ASP A 286 -8.19 11.95 30.27
CA ASP A 286 -9.30 11.18 29.69
C ASP A 286 -9.66 10.01 30.64
N GLY A 287 -10.45 10.31 31.67
CA GLY A 287 -11.25 9.37 32.44
C GLY A 287 -12.59 9.09 31.76
N PRO A 288 -13.30 8.00 32.12
CA PRO A 288 -14.62 7.71 31.58
C PRO A 288 -15.57 8.88 31.90
N ILE A 289 -16.39 9.27 30.93
CA ILE A 289 -17.33 10.40 31.00
C ILE A 289 -18.20 10.27 32.26
N GLU A 290 -17.89 11.05 33.31
CA GLU A 290 -18.76 11.21 34.48
C GLU A 290 -19.89 12.20 34.15
N HIS A 291 -21.10 11.79 34.49
CA HIS A 291 -22.34 12.54 34.30
C HIS A 291 -22.35 13.83 35.13
N ALA A 292 -22.25 14.98 34.47
CA ALA A 292 -22.69 16.24 35.05
C ALA A 292 -24.23 16.29 35.02
N VAL A 293 -24.79 16.20 36.22
CA VAL A 293 -26.21 16.32 36.55
C VAL A 293 -26.77 17.65 36.06
N ASN A 294 -27.72 17.61 35.13
CA ASN A 294 -28.80 18.59 35.06
C ASN A 294 -30.08 17.86 34.68
N ASP A 295 -31.09 18.11 35.50
CA ASP A 295 -32.34 17.41 35.68
C ASP A 295 -33.21 17.42 34.41
N VAL A 296 -33.43 16.25 33.79
CA VAL A 296 -34.50 16.04 32.81
C VAL A 296 -35.20 14.73 33.16
N ASP A 297 -36.38 14.84 33.74
CA ASP A 297 -37.21 13.74 34.22
C ASP A 297 -37.77 12.89 33.05
N LEU A 298 -37.43 11.61 33.03
CA LEU A 298 -37.89 10.59 32.07
C LEU A 298 -38.85 9.57 32.70
N SER A 299 -39.55 9.94 33.78
CA SER A 299 -40.52 9.12 34.51
C SER A 299 -41.62 8.47 33.66
N GLN A 300 -41.83 8.92 32.42
CA GLN A 300 -42.79 8.37 31.46
C GLN A 300 -42.31 7.11 30.71
N PHE A 301 -41.02 6.78 30.73
CA PHE A 301 -40.47 5.66 29.92
C PHE A 301 -40.21 4.36 30.68
N MET A 302 -40.47 4.29 31.99
CA MET A 302 -40.31 3.04 32.75
C MET A 302 -41.52 2.72 33.62
N VAL A 303 -42.42 1.87 33.09
CA VAL A 303 -43.27 1.00 33.92
C VAL A 303 -43.13 -0.44 33.42
N GLY A 304 -42.53 -1.28 34.26
CA GLY A 304 -42.52 -2.73 34.08
C GLY A 304 -41.23 -3.43 34.51
N ARG A 305 -40.75 -3.17 35.74
CA ARG A 305 -39.65 -3.90 36.37
C ARG A 305 -39.94 -5.40 36.48
N ALA A 306 -38.98 -6.24 36.13
CA ALA A 306 -38.70 -7.48 36.84
C ALA A 306 -37.33 -7.36 37.52
N GLN A 307 -37.31 -7.72 38.81
CA GLN A 307 -36.22 -7.60 39.77
C GLN A 307 -35.15 -8.71 39.62
N PRO A 308 -33.99 -8.58 40.31
CA PRO A 308 -32.70 -9.08 39.86
C PRO A 308 -32.45 -10.54 40.24
N ALA A 309 -31.92 -11.32 39.30
CA ALA A 309 -31.31 -12.61 39.58
C ALA A 309 -29.78 -12.48 39.52
N VAL A 310 -29.18 -12.55 40.70
CA VAL A 310 -27.88 -13.18 41.05
C VAL A 310 -26.78 -13.16 39.98
N SER A 311 -25.70 -12.43 40.31
CA SER A 311 -24.31 -12.60 39.83
C SER A 311 -24.06 -13.82 38.92
N ALA A 312 -24.11 -13.60 37.61
CA ALA A 312 -23.50 -14.47 36.63
C ALA A 312 -22.28 -13.76 36.04
N GLN A 313 -21.19 -14.52 35.89
CA GLN A 313 -19.95 -14.13 35.21
C GLN A 313 -20.23 -13.38 33.88
N PRO A 314 -19.30 -12.53 33.39
CA PRO A 314 -19.42 -12.02 32.03
C PRO A 314 -19.67 -13.20 31.09
N PRO A 315 -20.61 -13.10 30.14
CA PRO A 315 -20.88 -14.23 29.26
C PRO A 315 -19.56 -14.62 28.60
N PRO A 316 -19.20 -15.92 28.58
CA PRO A 316 -18.05 -16.36 27.82
C PRO A 316 -18.23 -15.80 26.41
N ALA A 317 -17.15 -15.26 25.84
CA ALA A 317 -17.13 -14.77 24.46
C ALA A 317 -17.96 -15.74 23.64
N GLU A 318 -19.09 -15.28 23.10
CA GLU A 318 -19.97 -16.17 22.33
C GLU A 318 -19.10 -16.70 21.21
N THR A 319 -18.61 -17.94 21.35
CA THR A 319 -17.98 -18.66 20.27
C THR A 319 -19.14 -18.92 19.34
N THR A 320 -19.41 -17.98 18.44
CA THR A 320 -20.35 -18.20 17.34
C THR A 320 -19.95 -19.52 16.74
N PRO A 321 -20.79 -20.57 16.85
CA PRO A 321 -20.44 -21.87 16.33
C PRO A 321 -20.22 -21.67 14.84
N ASP A 322 -19.09 -22.19 14.33
CA ASP A 322 -18.80 -22.15 12.90
C ASP A 322 -20.04 -22.67 12.16
N PRO A 323 -20.70 -21.84 11.32
CA PRO A 323 -21.89 -22.26 10.59
C PRO A 323 -21.61 -23.43 9.63
N GLY A 324 -20.35 -23.82 9.49
CA GLY A 324 -19.91 -24.91 8.68
C GLY A 324 -19.88 -24.53 7.20
N GLN A 325 -19.62 -25.52 6.36
CA GLN A 325 -19.58 -25.31 4.92
C GLN A 325 -21.00 -25.11 4.38
N LEU A 326 -21.15 -24.14 3.48
CA LEU A 326 -22.41 -23.92 2.78
C LEU A 326 -22.77 -25.18 1.98
N PRO A 327 -23.97 -25.78 2.16
CA PRO A 327 -24.39 -26.95 1.41
C PRO A 327 -24.35 -26.72 -0.09
N GLU A 328 -23.80 -27.67 -0.86
CA GLU A 328 -23.58 -27.51 -2.30
C GLU A 328 -24.85 -27.16 -3.09
N ARG A 329 -26.00 -27.67 -2.64
CA ARG A 329 -27.32 -27.36 -3.21
C ARG A 329 -27.64 -25.87 -3.27
N LEU A 330 -27.09 -25.07 -2.35
CA LEU A 330 -27.32 -23.62 -2.28
C LEU A 330 -26.56 -22.85 -3.35
N PHE A 331 -25.52 -23.44 -3.94
CA PHE A 331 -24.83 -22.87 -5.09
C PHE A 331 -25.57 -23.14 -6.41
N ASN A 332 -26.62 -23.98 -6.40
CA ASN A 332 -27.36 -24.32 -7.61
C ASN A 332 -28.43 -23.27 -7.94
N VAL A 333 -28.01 -22.17 -8.59
CA VAL A 333 -28.90 -21.11 -9.04
C VAL A 333 -29.11 -21.22 -10.56
N PRO A 334 -30.29 -21.64 -11.05
CA PRO A 334 -30.53 -21.90 -12.46
C PRO A 334 -30.44 -20.63 -13.33
N GLY A 335 -30.34 -20.83 -14.65
CA GLY A 335 -30.34 -19.74 -15.62
C GLY A 335 -28.96 -19.12 -15.85
N PHE A 336 -28.86 -17.80 -15.83
CA PHE A 336 -27.62 -17.09 -16.17
C PHE A 336 -26.48 -17.42 -15.19
N VAL A 337 -26.76 -17.42 -13.89
CA VAL A 337 -25.76 -17.72 -12.85
C VAL A 337 -25.17 -19.12 -13.07
N ARG A 338 -26.01 -20.15 -13.26
CA ARG A 338 -25.55 -21.52 -13.56
C ARG A 338 -24.66 -21.59 -14.80
N ARG A 339 -25.05 -20.93 -15.90
CA ARG A 339 -24.25 -20.95 -17.14
C ARG A 339 -22.85 -20.36 -16.95
N ILE A 340 -22.73 -19.26 -16.21
CA ILE A 340 -21.42 -18.66 -15.90
C ILE A 340 -20.62 -19.55 -14.96
N MET A 341 -21.25 -20.16 -13.96
CA MET A 341 -20.60 -21.10 -13.06
C MET A 341 -20.07 -22.33 -13.82
N ASP A 342 -20.89 -22.95 -14.68
CA ASP A 342 -20.49 -24.11 -15.47
C ASP A 342 -19.33 -23.79 -16.40
N PHE A 343 -19.39 -22.64 -17.09
CA PHE A 343 -18.30 -22.16 -17.92
C PHE A 343 -17.02 -21.94 -17.11
N THR A 344 -17.13 -21.34 -15.92
CA THR A 344 -15.99 -21.08 -15.05
C THR A 344 -15.38 -22.38 -14.54
N LEU A 345 -16.20 -23.32 -14.07
CA LEU A 345 -15.75 -24.61 -13.55
C LEU A 345 -15.13 -25.49 -14.63
N ALA A 346 -15.65 -25.47 -15.87
CA ALA A 346 -15.13 -26.25 -16.98
C ALA A 346 -13.75 -25.79 -17.48
N ASN A 347 -13.42 -24.51 -17.31
CA ASN A 347 -12.19 -23.91 -17.85
C ASN A 347 -11.17 -23.50 -16.76
N ALA A 348 -11.53 -23.59 -15.48
CA ALA A 348 -10.66 -23.20 -14.38
C ALA A 348 -9.52 -24.22 -14.19
N PRO A 349 -8.25 -23.78 -14.11
CA PRO A 349 -7.13 -24.67 -13.74
C PRO A 349 -7.31 -25.32 -12.36
N TYR A 350 -7.96 -24.61 -11.44
CA TYR A 350 -8.32 -25.08 -10.11
C TYR A 350 -9.80 -24.76 -9.85
N PRO A 351 -10.73 -25.69 -10.16
CA PRO A 351 -12.16 -25.44 -10.05
C PRO A 351 -12.60 -25.33 -8.59
N ASN A 352 -13.32 -24.26 -8.28
CA ASN A 352 -13.90 -24.03 -6.95
C ASN A 352 -15.32 -23.47 -7.09
N ILE A 353 -16.30 -24.19 -6.51
CA ILE A 353 -17.74 -23.88 -6.64
C ILE A 353 -18.07 -22.53 -5.99
N GLY A 354 -17.57 -22.27 -4.79
CA GLY A 354 -17.85 -21.03 -4.06
C GLY A 354 -17.30 -19.79 -4.78
N LEU A 355 -16.09 -19.88 -5.34
CA LEU A 355 -15.48 -18.79 -6.11
C LEU A 355 -16.17 -18.58 -7.46
N ALA A 356 -16.57 -19.67 -8.14
CA ALA A 356 -17.36 -19.57 -9.37
C ALA A 356 -18.73 -18.92 -9.12
N PHE A 357 -19.39 -19.28 -8.01
CA PHE A 357 -20.65 -18.66 -7.59
C PHE A 357 -20.48 -17.16 -7.31
N CYS A 358 -19.44 -16.77 -6.55
CA CYS A 358 -19.16 -15.37 -6.26
C CYS A 358 -18.94 -14.55 -7.55
N GLY A 359 -18.17 -15.11 -8.50
CA GLY A 359 -17.96 -14.49 -9.80
C GLY A 359 -19.25 -14.31 -10.60
N ALA A 360 -20.07 -15.36 -10.69
CA ALA A 360 -21.33 -15.33 -11.41
C ALA A 360 -22.34 -14.34 -10.80
N MET A 361 -22.44 -14.30 -9.47
CA MET A 361 -23.32 -13.37 -8.75
C MET A 361 -22.86 -11.92 -8.90
N ALA A 362 -21.55 -11.65 -8.86
CA ALA A 362 -21.03 -10.31 -9.09
C ALA A 362 -21.37 -9.79 -10.49
N LEU A 363 -21.22 -10.63 -11.53
CA LEU A 363 -21.58 -10.27 -12.89
C LEU A 363 -23.09 -10.05 -13.05
N GLN A 364 -23.91 -10.96 -12.50
CA GLN A 364 -25.37 -10.83 -12.52
C GLN A 364 -25.84 -9.54 -11.84
N SER A 365 -25.26 -9.23 -10.67
CA SER A 365 -25.50 -8.00 -9.91
C SER A 365 -25.18 -6.75 -10.75
N PHE A 366 -24.01 -6.71 -11.38
CA PHE A 366 -23.58 -5.60 -12.23
C PHE A 366 -24.52 -5.37 -13.41
N LEU A 367 -24.92 -6.44 -14.10
CA LEU A 367 -25.84 -6.34 -15.25
C LEU A 367 -27.26 -5.94 -14.84
N ALA A 368 -27.74 -6.41 -13.68
CA ALA A 368 -29.06 -6.10 -13.16
C ALA A 368 -29.17 -4.70 -12.56
N GLY A 369 -28.10 -4.19 -11.92
CA GLY A 369 -28.09 -2.89 -11.26
C GLY A 369 -28.37 -1.71 -12.20
N ARG A 370 -28.13 -1.90 -13.50
CA ARG A 370 -28.44 -0.90 -14.54
C ARG A 370 -29.90 -0.89 -14.97
N LYS A 371 -30.66 -1.94 -14.64
CA LYS A 371 -32.04 -2.16 -15.10
C LYS A 371 -33.07 -2.00 -14.00
N VAL A 372 -32.68 -2.28 -12.74
CA VAL A 372 -33.61 -2.30 -11.61
C VAL A 372 -33.08 -1.40 -10.49
N CYS A 373 -33.90 -0.43 -10.10
CA CYS A 373 -33.69 0.41 -8.93
C CYS A 373 -35.00 0.54 -8.15
N THR A 374 -34.92 0.71 -6.83
CA THR A 374 -36.07 1.08 -6.01
C THR A 374 -36.41 2.56 -6.20
N SER A 375 -37.53 3.02 -5.65
CA SER A 375 -37.90 4.43 -5.61
C SER A 375 -36.85 5.33 -4.94
N GLY A 376 -35.98 4.76 -4.09
CA GLY A 376 -34.86 5.44 -3.44
C GLY A 376 -33.52 5.32 -4.15
N ASP A 377 -33.49 4.93 -5.44
CA ASP A 377 -32.28 4.68 -6.24
C ASP A 377 -31.35 3.57 -5.70
N LEU A 378 -31.87 2.70 -4.81
CA LEU A 378 -31.14 1.50 -4.40
C LEU A 378 -31.16 0.49 -5.54
N ARG A 379 -29.98 0.12 -6.01
CA ARG A 379 -29.77 -0.85 -7.10
C ARG A 379 -29.44 -2.23 -6.56
N THR A 380 -29.52 -3.24 -7.41
CA THR A 380 -29.21 -4.64 -7.08
C THR A 380 -27.70 -4.93 -6.97
N ASN A 381 -26.88 -3.93 -6.64
CA ASN A 381 -25.44 -4.07 -6.58
C ASN A 381 -25.04 -4.81 -5.31
N LEU A 382 -24.61 -6.06 -5.47
CA LEU A 382 -24.09 -6.92 -4.41
C LEU A 382 -22.59 -6.69 -4.21
N TYR A 383 -22.18 -6.57 -2.95
CA TYR A 383 -20.78 -6.63 -2.55
C TYR A 383 -20.48 -8.00 -1.96
N LEU A 384 -19.56 -8.74 -2.57
CA LEU A 384 -19.21 -10.11 -2.20
C LEU A 384 -17.74 -10.18 -1.78
N LEU A 385 -17.49 -10.66 -0.57
CA LEU A 385 -16.15 -10.93 -0.05
C LEU A 385 -15.91 -12.45 -0.06
N ALA A 386 -14.98 -12.91 -0.90
CA ALA A 386 -14.57 -14.30 -0.97
C ALA A 386 -13.13 -14.46 -0.45
N LEU A 387 -12.96 -15.20 0.63
CA LEU A 387 -11.65 -15.51 1.22
C LEU A 387 -11.17 -16.87 0.69
N ALA A 388 -9.99 -16.89 0.08
CA ALA A 388 -9.38 -18.11 -0.43
C ALA A 388 -7.85 -18.04 -0.33
N SER A 389 -7.24 -19.15 0.07
CA SER A 389 -5.78 -19.33 0.15
C SER A 389 -5.11 -19.09 -1.20
N SER A 390 -3.82 -18.75 -1.18
CA SER A 390 -3.03 -18.64 -2.42
C SER A 390 -3.09 -19.94 -3.21
N GLY A 391 -3.17 -19.86 -4.55
CA GLY A 391 -3.28 -21.03 -5.43
C GLY A 391 -4.69 -21.59 -5.65
N THR A 392 -5.72 -21.17 -4.90
CA THR A 392 -7.10 -21.72 -4.99
C THR A 392 -7.90 -21.26 -6.23
N GLY A 393 -7.24 -20.68 -7.25
CA GLY A 393 -7.92 -20.28 -8.49
C GLY A 393 -8.78 -19.00 -8.43
N LYS A 394 -8.63 -18.15 -7.40
CA LYS A 394 -9.42 -16.90 -7.20
C LYS A 394 -9.40 -15.90 -8.37
N GLU A 395 -8.35 -15.93 -9.18
CA GLU A 395 -8.23 -15.06 -10.36
C GLU A 395 -9.11 -15.50 -11.53
N PHE A 396 -9.42 -16.79 -11.64
CA PHE A 396 -10.05 -17.33 -12.84
C PHE A 396 -11.50 -16.83 -13.03
N PRO A 397 -12.40 -16.86 -12.03
CA PRO A 397 -13.75 -16.28 -12.18
C PRO A 397 -13.72 -14.78 -12.53
N ARG A 398 -12.72 -14.05 -12.02
CA ARG A 398 -12.53 -12.63 -12.35
C ARG A 398 -12.12 -12.44 -13.80
N LYS A 399 -11.19 -13.25 -14.32
CA LYS A 399 -10.80 -13.24 -15.74
C LYS A 399 -11.99 -13.54 -16.65
N VAL A 400 -12.83 -14.51 -16.30
CA VAL A 400 -14.06 -14.83 -17.04
C VAL A 400 -14.97 -13.60 -17.12
N ASN A 401 -15.24 -12.94 -15.99
CA ASN A 401 -16.06 -11.73 -15.97
C ASN A 401 -15.44 -10.58 -16.78
N SER A 402 -14.12 -10.36 -16.66
CA SER A 402 -13.40 -9.35 -17.43
C SER A 402 -13.51 -9.59 -18.94
N GLN A 403 -13.39 -10.85 -19.38
CA GLN A 403 -13.54 -11.24 -20.79
C GLN A 403 -14.97 -11.01 -21.29
N ILE A 404 -15.98 -11.39 -20.50
CA ILE A 404 -17.39 -11.12 -20.86
C ILE A 404 -17.63 -9.62 -21.00
N LEU A 405 -17.16 -8.81 -20.04
CA LEU A 405 -17.29 -7.35 -20.07
C LEU A 405 -16.56 -6.72 -21.25
N PHE A 406 -15.40 -7.28 -21.64
CA PHE A 406 -14.68 -6.86 -22.85
C PHE A 406 -15.49 -7.13 -24.12
N GLN A 407 -16.06 -8.32 -24.26
CA GLN A 407 -16.86 -8.70 -25.43
C GLN A 407 -18.13 -7.86 -25.60
N ILE A 408 -18.73 -7.39 -24.49
CA ILE A 408 -19.92 -6.50 -24.54
C ILE A 408 -19.57 -5.01 -24.58
N GLY A 409 -18.29 -4.65 -24.72
CA GLY A 409 -17.84 -3.25 -24.81
C GLY A 409 -17.92 -2.46 -23.50
N MET A 410 -17.93 -3.13 -22.35
CA MET A 410 -18.06 -2.51 -21.02
C MET A 410 -16.77 -2.61 -20.18
N SER A 411 -15.60 -2.67 -20.82
CA SER A 411 -14.30 -2.77 -20.15
C SER A 411 -14.03 -1.63 -19.17
N ALA A 412 -14.55 -0.42 -19.43
CA ALA A 412 -14.39 0.75 -18.56
C ALA A 412 -15.10 0.61 -17.20
N SER A 413 -15.95 -0.40 -17.02
CA SER A 413 -16.62 -0.69 -15.74
C SER A 413 -15.82 -1.61 -14.83
N LEU A 414 -14.64 -2.08 -15.28
CA LEU A 414 -13.73 -2.88 -14.46
C LEU A 414 -12.89 -1.95 -13.57
N GLY A 415 -12.86 -2.23 -12.27
CA GLY A 415 -11.97 -1.56 -11.33
C GLY A 415 -10.55 -2.11 -11.45
N ASP A 416 -9.62 -1.26 -11.87
CA ASP A 416 -8.21 -1.64 -12.01
C ASP A 416 -7.50 -1.70 -10.65
N LYS A 417 -6.88 -2.87 -10.41
CA LYS A 417 -5.83 -3.17 -9.41
C LYS A 417 -6.28 -3.43 -7.97
N PHE A 418 -5.97 -4.64 -7.51
CA PHE A 418 -6.20 -5.14 -6.16
C PHE A 418 -5.30 -4.45 -5.14
N ALA A 419 -5.88 -4.22 -3.98
CA ALA A 419 -5.17 -3.91 -2.75
C ALA A 419 -5.70 -4.85 -1.65
N SER A 420 -4.78 -5.38 -0.84
CA SER A 420 -5.05 -6.26 0.29
C SER A 420 -5.66 -5.47 1.47
N GLY A 421 -6.82 -5.90 1.96
CA GLY A 421 -7.35 -5.58 3.30
C GLY A 421 -7.74 -4.12 3.55
N GLU A 422 -6.77 -3.26 3.87
CA GLU A 422 -7.00 -1.89 4.35
C GLU A 422 -7.40 -0.89 3.24
N PRO A 423 -6.85 -0.95 2.01
CA PRO A 423 -7.23 0.00 0.97
C PRO A 423 -8.57 -0.33 0.31
N VAL A 424 -9.17 -1.50 0.59
CA VAL A 424 -10.54 -1.82 0.16
C VAL A 424 -11.54 -0.92 0.90
N SER A 425 -11.32 -0.68 2.20
CA SER A 425 -12.13 0.25 3.00
C SER A 425 -11.95 1.70 2.52
N CYS A 426 -10.71 2.13 2.26
CA CYS A 426 -10.44 3.46 1.71
C CYS A 426 -11.02 3.66 0.31
N ARG A 427 -10.94 2.67 -0.59
CA ARG A 427 -11.47 2.80 -1.96
C ARG A 427 -12.99 2.67 -2.05
N LEU A 428 -13.64 1.94 -1.14
CA LEU A 428 -15.11 1.95 -1.04
C LEU A 428 -15.63 3.37 -0.73
N LEU A 429 -14.88 4.16 0.03
CA LEU A 429 -15.19 5.58 0.28
C LEU A 429 -14.95 6.46 -0.96
N GLU A 430 -13.90 6.20 -1.74
CA GLU A 430 -13.60 6.95 -2.99
C GLU A 430 -14.55 6.61 -4.16
N THR A 431 -14.97 5.35 -4.30
CA THR A 431 -15.92 4.94 -5.35
C THR A 431 -17.36 5.41 -5.07
N ALA A 432 -17.74 5.54 -3.79
CA ALA A 432 -19.02 6.16 -3.41
C ALA A 432 -19.12 7.63 -3.87
N GLN A 433 -18.00 8.36 -3.90
CA GLN A 433 -17.96 9.76 -4.39
C GLN A 433 -17.93 9.84 -5.92
N THR A 434 -17.24 8.91 -6.60
CA THR A 434 -17.15 8.88 -8.07
C THR A 434 -18.50 8.54 -8.71
N THR A 435 -19.27 7.64 -8.08
CA THR A 435 -20.62 7.28 -8.53
C THR A 435 -21.59 8.47 -8.42
N ARG A 436 -21.44 9.34 -7.41
CA ARG A 436 -22.24 10.58 -7.28
C ARG A 436 -21.89 11.66 -8.32
N ARG A 437 -20.67 11.66 -8.85
CA ARG A 437 -20.21 12.67 -9.83
C ARG A 437 -20.61 12.32 -11.27
N ALA A 438 -20.69 11.03 -11.60
CA ALA A 438 -21.14 10.54 -12.91
C ALA A 438 -22.65 10.77 -13.15
N THR A 439 -23.49 10.66 -12.11
CA THR A 439 -24.94 10.92 -12.23
C THR A 439 -25.26 12.40 -12.45
N ARG A 440 -24.37 13.31 -12.07
CA ARG A 440 -24.57 14.77 -12.21
C ARG A 440 -24.18 15.32 -13.58
N THR A 441 -23.27 14.64 -14.28
CA THR A 441 -22.79 15.03 -15.62
C THR A 441 -23.65 14.45 -16.75
N ALA A 442 -24.35 13.34 -16.53
CA ALA A 442 -25.28 12.78 -17.52
C ALA A 442 -26.60 13.59 -17.67
N ASN A 443 -27.02 14.31 -16.63
CA ASN A 443 -28.25 15.13 -16.67
C ASN A 443 -28.06 16.54 -17.26
N ALA A 444 -26.82 16.97 -17.53
CA ALA A 444 -26.54 18.31 -18.07
C ALA A 444 -26.44 18.34 -19.62
N THR A 445 -26.28 17.19 -20.28
CA THR A 445 -25.98 17.13 -21.72
C THR A 445 -27.22 16.84 -22.59
N THR A 446 -28.42 16.74 -22.01
CA THR A 446 -29.65 16.41 -22.77
C THR A 446 -30.51 17.64 -23.13
N THR A 447 -30.09 18.87 -22.80
CA THR A 447 -30.96 20.07 -22.96
C THR A 447 -30.52 21.10 -24.00
N HIS A 448 -29.56 20.80 -24.89
CA HIS A 448 -29.27 21.68 -26.02
C HIS A 448 -28.82 20.92 -27.28
N SER A 449 -29.80 20.56 -28.11
CA SER A 449 -29.63 20.49 -29.57
C SER A 449 -31.00 20.49 -30.25
N GLN A 450 -31.44 21.66 -30.70
CA GLN A 450 -32.45 21.82 -31.74
C GLN A 450 -31.78 21.56 -33.10
N ILE A 451 -32.27 20.63 -33.93
CA ILE A 451 -32.23 20.74 -35.40
C ILE A 451 -33.42 19.99 -36.03
N HIS A 452 -34.28 20.76 -36.71
CA HIS A 452 -35.07 20.53 -37.92
C HIS A 452 -35.54 19.11 -38.36
N GLU A 453 -36.86 18.94 -38.28
CA GLU A 453 -37.82 18.61 -39.36
C GLU A 453 -37.32 17.90 -40.64
N VAL A 454 -37.78 16.66 -40.85
CA VAL A 454 -38.11 16.10 -42.17
C VAL A 454 -39.44 15.35 -42.07
N GLN A 455 -40.40 15.78 -42.89
CA GLN A 455 -41.73 15.22 -43.08
C GLN A 455 -41.69 13.79 -43.67
N GLY A 456 -42.56 12.90 -43.20
CA GLY A 456 -42.68 11.55 -43.74
C GLY A 456 -43.86 10.72 -43.21
N ARG A 457 -45.07 11.09 -43.64
CA ARG A 457 -46.30 10.26 -43.82
C ARG A 457 -46.74 9.30 -42.70
N ARG A 458 -47.94 9.62 -42.18
CA ARG A 458 -48.87 8.74 -41.45
C ARG A 458 -49.14 7.43 -42.20
N LEU A 459 -49.08 6.31 -41.49
CA LEU A 459 -49.94 5.15 -41.70
C LEU A 459 -50.44 4.69 -40.32
N GLY A 460 -51.76 4.55 -40.21
CA GLY A 460 -52.49 4.21 -38.99
C GLY A 460 -52.40 2.72 -38.62
N PRO A 461 -53.05 2.33 -37.50
CA PRO A 461 -52.76 1.11 -36.77
C PRO A 461 -53.42 -0.14 -37.35
N ASP A 462 -52.90 -1.27 -36.87
CA ASP A 462 -53.11 -2.64 -37.30
C ASP A 462 -54.57 -3.13 -37.39
N HIS A 463 -54.73 -4.09 -38.31
CA HIS A 463 -55.80 -5.06 -38.45
C HIS A 463 -56.25 -5.72 -37.13
N PHE A 464 -57.56 -5.96 -36.98
CA PHE A 464 -58.18 -7.29 -37.12
C PHE A 464 -59.65 -7.23 -36.67
N ASP A 465 -60.58 -7.41 -37.62
CA ASP A 465 -61.97 -7.76 -37.32
C ASP A 465 -62.11 -9.28 -37.47
N ALA A 466 -62.71 -9.90 -36.45
CA ALA A 466 -62.92 -11.32 -36.35
C ALA A 466 -64.43 -11.57 -36.23
N ARG A 467 -65.00 -12.23 -37.25
CA ARG A 467 -65.91 -13.39 -37.17
C ARG A 467 -66.91 -13.42 -38.34
N ALA A 468 -66.80 -14.46 -39.15
CA ALA A 468 -67.96 -15.11 -39.76
C ALA A 468 -68.82 -15.70 -38.60
N THR A 469 -70.14 -15.84 -38.62
CA THR A 469 -71.05 -16.21 -39.71
C THR A 469 -72.49 -16.10 -39.15
N ARG A 470 -73.42 -15.55 -39.93
CA ARG A 470 -74.88 -15.45 -39.71
C ARG A 470 -75.40 -14.58 -38.57
#